data_AF-A0A5C1A582-F1
#
_entry.id   AF-A0A5C1A582-F1
#
_cell.length_a   1.000
_cell.length_b   1.000
_cell.length_c   1.000
_cell.angle_alpha   90.00
_cell.angle_beta   90.00
_cell.angle_gamma   90.00
#
_symmetry.space_group_name_H-M   'P 1'
#
loop_
_entity.id
_entity.type
_entity.pdbx_description
1 polymer ?
#
loop_
_entity_poly.entity_id
_entity_poly.type
_entity_poly.pdbx_seq_one_letter_code
_entity_poly.pdbx_strand_id
1 'polypeptide(L)'
;MSCSVPMLVLVTLSGLASAADPVPDLPALLKEYTALGLPLPTTGAKLVKYDTGWAGVDENLDRLPNYFSLAFEIAPASKTQGTVLLIGTATDPAGKYRFQAIKPAVEAMKELRSNETHDLIYAVQCQICGWDKLAAFLFERSQKEAEQTPQKQLLDIAWSYWVDQITVPKIDRTTVFKRLKGLIARDKDFDTEANRALLHSLELALVPSTSKPGSVEALIDDLVDDPTDTGSGFLSPHERSNAFAKIAVLGFDAVPTLIDHLDDDRLTRSMSGGFNNFRSWNLRVKDRIGDLIENLAAEELERGDGGKDIGKGWLPRQQGWPIKKAAAEKWWAGAKKAGEESYLLSRVFPPKRNDGRVRINDHALLVLEIKYPKQIVTLYQTVLEKRADLHIWDLAEIISRSKMTDAEKQNLFRLAADHRDLRTRYIGLYHLAKLDNKVFTTILLDTLEHLPTDVTEKYWWCREAEFTKLAVETDDPRIWPVLEKVIARSSLGLKMEMLKGLTDSTDKRHRGSRLRLLAQYLDDETVRDEKMDQRFDGPGAGFPYRKIEVRNFVTVEIAGFYDLKIEDDNKRSADEWAKLRDQVRKRLKQEFGG
;
A
#
# COMPACT_ATOMS: atom_id res chain seq x y z
N MET A 1 6.79 27.84 31.05
CA MET A 1 7.13 27.66 32.46
C MET A 1 8.11 26.51 32.53
N SER A 2 9.39 26.81 32.80
CA SER A 2 10.48 25.84 32.82
C SER A 2 10.67 25.35 34.25
N CYS A 3 10.27 24.11 34.54
CA CYS A 3 10.52 23.47 35.82
C CYS A 3 11.84 22.70 35.75
N SER A 4 12.89 23.27 36.34
CA SER A 4 14.14 22.57 36.63
C SER A 4 13.90 21.53 37.74
N VAL A 5 14.09 20.26 37.42
CA VAL A 5 14.13 19.15 38.39
C VAL A 5 15.59 18.95 38.81
N PRO A 6 15.90 18.82 40.12
CA PRO A 6 17.26 18.60 40.58
C PRO A 6 17.73 17.19 40.26
N MET A 7 18.93 17.08 39.69
CA MET A 7 19.61 15.83 39.35
C MET A 7 20.14 15.19 40.65
N LEU A 8 19.47 14.15 41.13
CA LEU A 8 19.92 13.33 42.26
C LEU A 8 20.98 12.34 41.74
N VAL A 9 22.24 12.50 42.15
CA VAL A 9 23.33 11.56 41.85
C VAL A 9 23.15 10.32 42.73
N LEU A 10 22.62 9.24 42.14
CA LEU A 10 22.60 7.92 42.76
C LEU A 10 23.99 7.28 42.62
N VAL A 11 24.70 7.11 43.74
CA VAL A 11 25.90 6.28 43.80
C VAL A 11 25.44 4.82 43.78
N THR A 12 25.56 4.15 42.63
CA THR A 12 25.32 2.71 42.53
C THR A 12 26.53 1.96 43.11
N LEU A 13 26.30 1.25 44.21
CA LEU A 13 27.23 0.27 44.73
C LEU A 13 27.46 -0.79 43.65
N SER A 14 28.69 -0.88 43.14
CA SER A 14 29.14 -1.89 42.18
C SER A 14 29.02 -3.27 42.82
N GLY A 15 27.91 -3.94 42.59
CA GLY A 15 27.73 -5.35 42.91
C GLY A 15 28.78 -6.17 42.17
N LEU A 16 29.37 -7.14 42.88
CA LEU A 16 30.28 -8.14 42.32
C LEU A 16 29.68 -8.70 41.02
N ALA A 17 30.40 -8.51 39.90
CA ALA A 17 29.98 -9.02 38.61
C ALA A 17 29.87 -10.54 38.71
N SER A 18 28.64 -11.07 38.72
CA SER A 18 28.41 -12.49 38.57
C SER A 18 29.09 -12.92 37.29
N ALA A 19 29.89 -14.00 37.33
CA ALA A 19 30.53 -14.55 36.14
C ALA A 19 29.43 -14.75 35.08
N ALA A 20 29.59 -14.10 33.92
CA ALA A 20 28.61 -14.17 32.85
C ALA A 20 28.42 -15.64 32.46
N ASP A 21 27.17 -16.09 32.34
CA ASP A 21 26.87 -17.43 31.87
C ASP A 21 27.52 -17.65 30.49
N PRO A 22 28.06 -18.85 30.21
CA PRO A 22 28.69 -19.12 28.92
C PRO A 22 27.68 -18.90 27.78
N VAL A 23 28.14 -18.22 26.73
CA VAL A 23 27.35 -18.02 25.49
C VAL A 23 26.95 -19.39 24.95
N PRO A 24 25.65 -19.63 24.68
CA PRO A 24 25.18 -20.94 24.22
C PRO A 24 25.73 -21.24 22.83
N ASP A 25 25.89 -22.52 22.52
CA ASP A 25 26.23 -22.93 21.17
C ASP A 25 24.99 -22.93 20.24
N LEU A 26 25.24 -23.01 18.93
CA LEU A 26 24.19 -23.03 17.91
C LEU A 26 23.19 -24.20 18.07
N PRO A 27 23.61 -25.44 18.42
CA PRO A 27 22.68 -26.51 18.74
C PRO A 27 21.72 -26.19 19.89
N ALA A 28 22.20 -25.56 20.98
CA ALA A 28 21.35 -25.12 22.07
C ALA A 28 20.37 -24.02 21.62
N LEU A 29 20.83 -23.05 20.83
CA LEU A 29 19.98 -22.00 20.26
C LEU A 29 18.94 -22.56 19.28
N LEU A 30 19.27 -23.56 18.47
CA LEU A 30 18.31 -24.23 17.58
C LEU A 30 17.22 -24.95 18.37
N LYS A 31 17.59 -25.62 19.48
CA LYS A 31 16.61 -26.25 20.38
C LYS A 31 15.67 -25.21 20.97
N GLU A 32 16.21 -24.07 21.41
CA GLU A 32 15.41 -22.97 21.94
C GLU A 32 14.49 -22.35 20.87
N TYR A 33 15.03 -22.02 19.70
CA TYR A 33 14.28 -21.50 18.55
C TYR A 33 13.09 -22.41 18.18
N THR A 34 13.31 -23.72 18.14
CA THR A 34 12.27 -24.72 17.90
C THR A 34 11.24 -24.74 19.04
N ALA A 35 11.69 -24.68 20.29
CA ALA A 35 10.80 -24.65 21.45
C ALA A 35 9.93 -23.39 21.50
N LEU A 36 10.44 -22.26 20.98
CA LEU A 36 9.70 -21.01 20.79
C LEU A 36 8.66 -21.08 19.67
N GLY A 37 8.72 -22.13 18.83
CA GLY A 37 7.78 -22.36 17.73
C GLY A 37 7.99 -21.42 16.55
N LEU A 38 9.21 -20.93 16.37
CA LEU A 38 9.58 -20.08 15.24
C LEU A 38 9.69 -20.91 13.95
N PRO A 39 9.42 -20.31 12.77
CA PRO A 39 9.38 -21.05 11.52
C PRO A 39 10.77 -21.50 11.07
N LEU A 40 10.85 -22.74 10.60
CA LEU A 40 12.07 -23.37 10.12
C LEU A 40 11.99 -23.58 8.60
N PRO A 41 13.14 -23.54 7.89
CA PRO A 41 13.18 -23.95 6.49
C PRO A 41 12.76 -25.42 6.34
N THR A 42 12.08 -25.74 5.25
CA THR A 42 11.71 -27.12 4.91
C THR A 42 12.94 -27.94 4.55
N THR A 43 12.88 -29.27 4.73
CA THR A 43 13.99 -30.15 4.33
C THR A 43 14.26 -30.00 2.83
N GLY A 44 15.51 -29.64 2.48
CA GLY A 44 15.90 -29.39 1.08
C GLY A 44 15.60 -27.98 0.57
N ALA A 45 15.13 -27.06 1.43
CA ALA A 45 15.00 -25.64 1.08
C ALA A 45 16.33 -25.09 0.54
N LYS A 46 16.24 -24.29 -0.53
CA LYS A 46 17.43 -23.67 -1.14
C LYS A 46 17.70 -22.33 -0.46
N LEU A 47 18.97 -22.03 -0.21
CA LEU A 47 19.38 -20.68 0.15
C LEU A 47 19.29 -19.80 -1.11
N VAL A 48 18.61 -18.66 -0.99
CA VAL A 48 18.51 -17.67 -2.06
C VAL A 48 19.01 -16.31 -1.57
N LYS A 49 19.58 -15.53 -2.49
CA LYS A 49 19.68 -14.08 -2.32
C LYS A 49 18.56 -13.41 -3.10
N TYR A 50 17.92 -12.41 -2.52
CA TYR A 50 16.86 -11.65 -3.19
C TYR A 50 17.12 -10.15 -3.11
N ASP A 51 16.77 -9.46 -4.18
CA ASP A 51 16.76 -8.01 -4.28
C ASP A 51 15.58 -7.49 -3.46
N THR A 52 15.87 -6.71 -2.41
CA THR A 52 14.87 -6.11 -1.53
C THR A 52 14.03 -5.04 -2.23
N GLY A 53 14.44 -4.59 -3.43
CA GLY A 53 13.85 -3.46 -4.13
C GLY A 53 14.21 -2.10 -3.52
N TRP A 54 14.88 -2.09 -2.36
CA TRP A 54 15.38 -0.90 -1.72
C TRP A 54 16.81 -0.61 -2.16
N ALA A 55 17.03 0.63 -2.57
CA ALA A 55 18.35 1.22 -2.72
C ALA A 55 18.41 2.41 -1.76
N GLY A 56 19.42 2.44 -0.91
CA GLY A 56 19.71 3.64 -0.14
C GLY A 56 20.16 4.75 -1.09
N VAL A 57 20.17 5.97 -0.58
CA VAL A 57 20.90 7.07 -1.22
C VAL A 57 22.08 7.42 -0.32
N ASP A 58 23.21 7.74 -0.92
CA ASP A 58 24.34 8.27 -0.17
C ASP A 58 24.12 9.76 0.20
N GLU A 59 25.11 10.35 0.86
CA GLU A 59 25.10 11.77 1.25
C GLU A 59 24.96 12.74 0.06
N ASN A 60 25.26 12.29 -1.16
CA ASN A 60 25.14 13.07 -2.40
C ASN A 60 23.83 12.80 -3.14
N LEU A 61 22.89 12.07 -2.51
CA LEU A 61 21.64 11.60 -3.11
C LEU A 61 21.86 10.66 -4.32
N ASP A 62 23.05 10.09 -4.46
CA ASP A 62 23.30 9.08 -5.47
C ASP A 62 22.74 7.74 -4.98
N ARG A 63 22.06 7.04 -5.89
CA ARG A 63 21.45 5.74 -5.61
C ARG A 63 22.54 4.70 -5.34
N LEU A 64 22.55 4.11 -4.15
CA LEU A 64 23.41 2.99 -3.80
C LEU A 64 22.96 1.72 -4.57
N PRO A 65 23.83 0.73 -4.76
CA PRO A 65 23.43 -0.58 -5.30
C PRO A 65 22.26 -1.15 -4.51
N ASN A 66 21.35 -1.85 -5.19
CA ASN A 66 20.23 -2.52 -4.54
C ASN A 66 20.72 -3.42 -3.41
N TYR A 67 20.01 -3.38 -2.27
CA TYR A 67 20.32 -4.27 -1.17
C TYR A 67 19.83 -5.68 -1.48
N PHE A 68 20.75 -6.64 -1.40
CA PHE A 68 20.42 -8.05 -1.41
C PHE A 68 20.35 -8.59 0.01
N SER A 69 19.32 -9.38 0.30
CA SER A 69 19.13 -10.08 1.57
C SER A 69 19.04 -11.59 1.32
N LEU A 70 19.09 -12.37 2.40
CA LEU A 70 18.96 -13.83 2.38
C LEU A 70 17.52 -14.26 2.58
N ALA A 71 17.17 -15.40 1.99
CA ALA A 71 15.95 -16.11 2.31
C ALA A 71 16.12 -17.61 2.04
N PHE A 72 15.17 -18.40 2.52
CA PHE A 72 15.04 -19.81 2.15
C PHE A 72 13.86 -19.99 1.20
N GLU A 73 14.07 -20.65 0.07
CA GLU A 73 12.99 -21.11 -0.80
C GLU A 73 12.28 -22.31 -0.14
N ILE A 74 11.19 -22.05 0.58
CA ILE A 74 10.47 -23.09 1.36
C ILE A 74 9.38 -23.80 0.56
N ALA A 75 8.90 -23.19 -0.53
CA ALA A 75 8.03 -23.82 -1.51
C ALA A 75 8.34 -23.30 -2.92
N PRO A 76 8.69 -24.17 -3.89
CA PRO A 76 8.93 -23.74 -5.27
C PRO A 76 7.61 -23.31 -5.94
N ALA A 77 7.72 -22.51 -7.00
CA ALA A 77 6.57 -22.13 -7.81
C ALA A 77 5.85 -23.37 -8.35
N SER A 78 4.52 -23.35 -8.24
CA SER A 78 3.62 -24.32 -8.86
C SER A 78 2.79 -23.63 -9.95
N LYS A 79 1.91 -24.38 -10.62
CA LYS A 79 1.00 -23.80 -11.64
C LYS A 79 0.05 -22.73 -11.06
N THR A 80 -0.26 -22.81 -9.77
CA THR A 80 -1.30 -22.00 -9.13
C THR A 80 -0.76 -21.08 -8.03
N GLN A 81 0.48 -21.28 -7.59
CA GLN A 81 1.10 -20.51 -6.52
C GLN A 81 2.52 -20.15 -6.91
N GLY A 82 2.91 -18.89 -6.68
CA GLY A 82 4.31 -18.48 -6.83
C GLY A 82 5.21 -19.16 -5.81
N THR A 83 6.52 -19.04 -6.00
CA THR A 83 7.51 -19.44 -4.99
C THR A 83 7.22 -18.74 -3.66
N VAL A 84 7.45 -19.41 -2.53
CA VAL A 84 7.35 -18.82 -1.19
C VAL A 84 8.73 -18.78 -0.54
N LEU A 85 9.11 -17.61 -0.04
CA LEU A 85 10.37 -17.39 0.66
C LEU A 85 10.12 -17.29 2.17
N LEU A 86 11.04 -17.85 2.97
CA LEU A 86 11.19 -17.58 4.40
C LEU A 86 12.31 -16.55 4.58
N ILE A 87 11.94 -15.33 4.96
CA ILE A 87 12.82 -14.18 5.18
C ILE A 87 12.84 -13.89 6.68
N GLY A 88 13.95 -14.22 7.36
CA GLY A 88 13.98 -14.27 8.81
C GLY A 88 12.90 -15.21 9.35
N THR A 89 11.91 -14.65 10.05
CA THR A 89 10.72 -15.38 10.55
C THR A 89 9.45 -15.16 9.70
N ALA A 90 9.51 -14.33 8.66
CA ALA A 90 8.36 -14.01 7.82
C ALA A 90 8.30 -14.90 6.57
N THR A 91 7.09 -15.28 6.16
CA THR A 91 6.86 -15.98 4.88
C THR A 91 6.23 -15.03 3.86
N ASP A 92 6.87 -14.83 2.70
CA ASP A 92 6.37 -13.93 1.64
C ASP A 92 6.33 -14.65 0.28
N PRO A 93 5.25 -14.50 -0.51
CA PRO A 93 5.26 -14.85 -1.92
C PRO A 93 6.38 -14.13 -2.70
N ALA A 94 7.26 -14.91 -3.32
CA ALA A 94 8.45 -14.43 -4.03
C ALA A 94 8.14 -13.59 -5.28
N GLY A 95 6.89 -13.56 -5.75
CA GLY A 95 6.48 -12.83 -6.95
C GLY A 95 6.80 -11.33 -6.92
N LYS A 96 7.12 -10.79 -5.74
CA LYS A 96 7.55 -9.39 -5.55
C LYS A 96 9.05 -9.17 -5.69
N TYR A 97 9.86 -10.24 -5.68
CA TYR A 97 11.32 -10.14 -5.58
C TYR A 97 12.02 -10.76 -6.77
N ARG A 98 13.15 -10.18 -7.15
CA ARG A 98 14.14 -10.84 -8.01
C ARG A 98 15.06 -11.64 -7.10
N PHE A 99 15.10 -12.96 -7.24
CA PHE A 99 15.93 -13.81 -6.40
C PHE A 99 16.70 -14.86 -7.19
N GLN A 100 17.81 -15.32 -6.62
CA GLN A 100 18.70 -16.32 -7.20
C GLN A 100 19.14 -17.30 -6.12
N ALA A 101 19.06 -18.60 -6.41
CA ALA A 101 19.65 -19.63 -5.56
C ALA A 101 21.18 -19.47 -5.50
N ILE A 102 21.72 -19.57 -4.29
CA ILE A 102 23.15 -19.47 -4.00
C ILE A 102 23.63 -20.71 -3.27
N LYS A 103 24.94 -20.99 -3.36
CA LYS A 103 25.54 -22.05 -2.55
C LYS A 103 25.60 -21.59 -1.09
N PRO A 104 25.29 -22.45 -0.11
CA PRO A 104 25.36 -22.12 1.31
C PRO A 104 26.82 -22.11 1.78
N ALA A 105 27.53 -21.04 1.44
CA ALA A 105 28.95 -20.86 1.72
C ALA A 105 29.22 -19.43 2.20
N VAL A 106 30.23 -19.26 3.07
CA VAL A 106 30.59 -17.98 3.68
C VAL A 106 30.91 -16.91 2.62
N GLU A 107 31.51 -17.33 1.51
CA GLU A 107 31.88 -16.45 0.40
C GLU A 107 30.66 -15.76 -0.22
N ALA A 108 29.51 -16.43 -0.25
CA ALA A 108 28.28 -15.86 -0.79
C ALA A 108 27.70 -14.74 0.09
N MET A 109 28.15 -14.62 1.35
CA MET A 109 27.68 -13.60 2.30
C MET A 109 28.43 -12.27 2.17
N LYS A 110 29.59 -12.23 1.49
CA LYS A 110 30.45 -11.04 1.39
C LYS A 110 29.77 -9.87 0.69
N GLU A 111 28.85 -10.16 -0.23
CA GLU A 111 28.10 -9.16 -1.00
C GLU A 111 26.76 -8.78 -0.35
N LEU A 112 26.38 -9.44 0.74
CA LEU A 112 25.07 -9.26 1.37
C LEU A 112 25.18 -8.37 2.59
N ARG A 113 24.35 -7.33 2.63
CA ARG A 113 24.12 -6.56 3.84
C ARG A 113 22.95 -7.19 4.57
N SER A 114 23.21 -7.75 5.73
CA SER A 114 22.20 -8.22 6.67
C SER A 114 22.05 -7.22 7.80
N ASN A 115 20.84 -7.13 8.35
CA ASN A 115 20.64 -6.63 9.71
C ASN A 115 21.14 -7.73 10.68
N GLU A 116 21.89 -7.36 11.72
CA GLU A 116 22.42 -8.27 12.74
C GLU A 116 21.35 -9.20 13.33
N THR A 117 20.14 -8.68 13.57
CA THR A 117 19.01 -9.47 14.07
C THR A 117 18.64 -10.62 13.13
N HIS A 118 18.75 -10.42 11.82
CA HIS A 118 18.48 -11.48 10.85
C HIS A 118 19.61 -12.51 10.79
N ASP A 119 20.86 -12.12 11.09
CA ASP A 119 21.99 -13.05 11.05
C ASP A 119 21.88 -14.14 12.11
N LEU A 120 21.41 -13.81 13.32
CA LEU A 120 21.16 -14.83 14.35
C LEU A 120 20.10 -15.84 13.89
N ILE A 121 19.00 -15.36 13.29
CA ILE A 121 17.94 -16.21 12.76
C ILE A 121 18.49 -17.11 11.65
N TYR A 122 19.22 -16.53 10.69
CA TYR A 122 19.80 -17.28 9.59
C TYR A 122 20.88 -18.26 10.05
N ALA A 123 21.64 -17.95 11.10
CA ALA A 123 22.59 -18.88 11.69
C ALA A 123 21.88 -20.14 12.20
N VAL A 124 20.81 -19.97 12.98
CA VAL A 124 20.00 -21.09 13.49
C VAL A 124 19.33 -21.88 12.35
N GLN A 125 18.78 -21.19 11.35
CA GLN A 125 18.16 -21.83 10.19
C GLN A 125 19.18 -22.55 9.29
N CYS A 126 20.41 -22.05 9.17
CA CYS A 126 21.50 -22.75 8.48
C CYS A 126 21.97 -23.98 9.27
N GLN A 127 21.98 -23.91 10.61
CA GLN A 127 22.35 -25.03 11.48
C GLN A 127 21.42 -26.24 11.25
N ILE A 128 20.10 -26.01 11.16
CA ILE A 128 19.14 -27.11 10.90
C ILE A 128 19.28 -27.69 9.48
N CYS A 129 19.74 -26.89 8.51
CA CYS A 129 20.03 -27.36 7.15
C CYS A 129 21.37 -28.12 7.03
N GLY A 130 22.15 -28.23 8.11
CA GLY A 130 23.47 -28.87 8.11
C GLY A 130 24.56 -28.02 7.44
N TRP A 131 24.39 -26.70 7.42
CA TRP A 131 25.36 -25.77 6.83
C TRP A 131 26.24 -25.13 7.93
N ASP A 132 26.87 -25.97 8.75
CA ASP A 132 27.52 -25.58 10.01
C ASP A 132 28.53 -24.43 9.87
N LYS A 133 29.33 -24.43 8.80
CA LYS A 133 30.32 -23.35 8.56
C LYS A 133 29.66 -22.00 8.29
N LEU A 134 28.58 -22.00 7.51
CA LEU A 134 27.82 -20.79 7.23
C LEU A 134 27.07 -20.34 8.48
N ALA A 135 26.48 -21.29 9.22
CA ALA A 135 25.80 -21.03 10.49
C ALA A 135 26.73 -20.37 11.50
N ALA A 136 27.93 -20.91 11.72
CA ALA A 136 28.93 -20.35 12.62
C ALA A 136 29.38 -18.94 12.21
N PHE A 137 29.60 -18.70 10.91
CA PHE A 137 29.95 -17.37 10.40
C PHE A 137 28.85 -16.33 10.65
N LEU A 138 27.59 -16.68 10.37
CA LEU A 138 26.45 -15.78 10.60
C LEU A 138 26.25 -15.53 12.10
N PHE A 139 26.46 -16.55 12.93
CA PHE A 139 26.40 -16.40 14.38
C PHE A 139 27.48 -15.43 14.87
N GLU A 140 28.75 -15.63 14.53
CA GLU A 140 29.83 -14.72 14.91
C GLU A 140 29.55 -13.29 14.45
N ARG A 141 29.06 -13.12 13.21
CA ARG A 141 28.68 -11.81 12.68
C ARG A 141 27.56 -11.16 13.50
N SER A 142 26.53 -11.92 13.88
CA SER A 142 25.42 -11.43 14.72
C SER A 142 25.85 -11.02 16.13
N GLN A 143 26.98 -11.54 16.63
CA GLN A 143 27.46 -11.29 17.98
C GLN A 143 28.49 -10.16 18.07
N LYS A 144 29.00 -9.65 16.94
CA LYS A 144 30.10 -8.69 16.92
C LYS A 144 29.75 -7.35 17.58
N GLU A 145 28.51 -6.89 17.42
CA GLU A 145 28.02 -5.60 17.92
C GLU A 145 26.77 -5.77 18.80
N ALA A 146 26.45 -7.02 19.16
CA ALA A 146 25.29 -7.35 19.97
C ALA A 146 25.40 -6.80 21.39
N GLU A 147 24.44 -5.97 21.79
CA GLU A 147 24.31 -5.49 23.18
C GLU A 147 23.64 -6.52 24.10
N GLN A 148 22.94 -7.50 23.53
CA GLN A 148 22.17 -8.53 24.23
C GLN A 148 22.72 -9.92 23.96
N THR A 149 22.51 -10.85 24.90
CA THR A 149 22.84 -12.27 24.68
C THR A 149 22.01 -12.87 23.54
N PRO A 150 22.52 -13.90 22.82
CA PRO A 150 21.75 -14.57 21.77
C PRO A 150 20.37 -15.07 22.22
N GLN A 151 20.25 -15.59 23.45
CA GLN A 151 18.97 -16.06 23.97
C GLN A 151 17.97 -14.92 24.13
N LYS A 152 18.42 -13.78 24.67
CA LYS A 152 17.57 -12.60 24.81
C LYS A 152 17.10 -12.11 23.44
N GLN A 153 18.00 -12.04 22.46
CA GLN A 153 17.64 -11.70 21.09
C GLN A 153 16.62 -12.68 20.49
N LEU A 154 16.78 -13.99 20.70
CA LEU A 154 15.82 -15.00 20.25
C LEU A 154 14.44 -14.83 20.89
N LEU A 155 14.38 -14.44 22.17
CA LEU A 155 13.12 -14.15 22.84
C LEU A 155 12.44 -12.89 22.27
N ASP A 156 13.20 -11.82 21.99
CA ASP A 156 12.70 -10.59 21.37
C ASP A 156 12.19 -10.86 19.93
N ILE A 157 12.90 -11.71 19.17
CA ILE A 157 12.48 -12.21 17.85
C ILE A 157 11.18 -13.02 17.97
N ALA A 158 11.10 -13.94 18.93
CA ALA A 158 9.91 -14.75 19.14
C ALA A 158 8.70 -13.91 19.54
N TRP A 159 8.90 -12.90 20.41
CA TRP A 159 7.85 -11.97 20.77
C TRP A 159 7.31 -11.25 19.53
N SER A 160 8.19 -10.62 18.75
CA SER A 160 7.82 -9.91 17.53
C SER A 160 7.08 -10.81 16.54
N TYR A 161 7.63 -12.01 16.29
CA TYR A 161 7.00 -13.00 15.41
C TYR A 161 5.57 -13.35 15.85
N TRP A 162 5.37 -13.68 17.13
CA TRP A 162 4.05 -14.08 17.63
C TRP A 162 3.06 -12.92 17.69
N VAL A 163 3.51 -11.68 17.93
CA VAL A 163 2.66 -10.49 17.79
C VAL A 163 2.21 -10.32 16.34
N ASP A 164 3.12 -10.44 15.38
CA ASP A 164 2.80 -10.35 13.95
C ASP A 164 1.84 -11.46 13.51
N GLN A 165 1.91 -12.64 14.13
CA GLN A 165 0.97 -13.73 13.84
C GLN A 165 -0.48 -13.39 14.20
N ILE A 166 -0.77 -12.44 15.09
CA ILE A 166 -2.14 -12.09 15.50
C ILE A 166 -3.02 -11.72 14.29
N THR A 167 -2.45 -11.00 13.33
CA THR A 167 -3.16 -10.44 12.18
C THR A 167 -3.23 -11.40 10.99
N VAL A 168 -2.44 -12.49 11.00
CA VAL A 168 -2.39 -13.46 9.90
C VAL A 168 -3.76 -14.13 9.74
N PRO A 169 -4.39 -14.06 8.55
CA PRO A 169 -5.71 -14.64 8.35
C PRO A 169 -5.75 -16.12 8.72
N LYS A 170 -6.79 -16.52 9.46
CA LYS A 170 -7.05 -17.91 9.88
C LYS A 170 -6.01 -18.51 10.84
N ILE A 171 -5.06 -17.74 11.37
CA ILE A 171 -4.17 -18.25 12.42
C ILE A 171 -4.99 -18.66 13.65
N ASP A 172 -4.56 -19.73 14.33
CA ASP A 172 -5.10 -20.08 15.64
C ASP A 172 -4.55 -19.13 16.71
N ARG A 173 -5.35 -18.11 17.05
CA ARG A 173 -5.00 -17.11 18.06
C ARG A 173 -4.89 -17.71 19.47
N THR A 174 -5.45 -18.89 19.74
CA THR A 174 -5.25 -19.59 21.02
C THR A 174 -3.79 -20.01 21.17
N THR A 175 -3.18 -20.51 20.09
CA THR A 175 -1.76 -20.85 20.07
C THR A 175 -0.90 -19.60 20.24
N VAL A 176 -1.21 -18.51 19.53
CA VAL A 176 -0.50 -17.23 19.66
C VAL A 176 -0.55 -16.72 21.11
N PHE A 177 -1.73 -16.69 21.73
CA PHE A 177 -1.92 -16.29 23.13
C PHE A 177 -1.06 -17.12 24.09
N LYS A 178 -1.08 -18.46 23.97
CA LYS A 178 -0.26 -19.35 24.81
C LYS A 178 1.23 -19.08 24.65
N ARG A 179 1.69 -18.78 23.43
CA ARG A 179 3.11 -18.49 23.14
C ARG A 179 3.55 -17.17 23.76
N LEU A 180 2.80 -16.10 23.56
CA LEU A 180 3.06 -14.79 24.15
C LEU A 180 3.02 -14.83 25.69
N LYS A 181 2.01 -15.48 26.27
CA LYS A 181 1.93 -15.67 27.74
C LYS A 181 3.12 -16.46 28.28
N GLY A 182 3.57 -17.49 27.55
CA GLY A 182 4.77 -18.26 27.89
C GLY A 182 6.05 -17.42 27.84
N LEU A 183 6.17 -16.48 26.90
CA LEU A 183 7.30 -15.56 26.81
C LEU A 183 7.36 -14.60 28.01
N ILE A 184 6.23 -14.02 28.42
CA ILE A 184 6.16 -13.19 29.64
C ILE A 184 6.59 -13.98 30.88
N ALA A 185 6.18 -15.24 31.00
CA ALA A 185 6.56 -16.08 32.13
C ALA A 185 8.06 -16.44 32.13
N ARG A 186 8.71 -16.46 30.97
CA ARG A 186 10.14 -16.78 30.81
C ARG A 186 11.04 -15.58 31.04
N ASP A 187 10.60 -14.40 30.64
CA ASP A 187 11.39 -13.18 30.70
C ASP A 187 10.52 -12.00 31.17
N LYS A 188 10.89 -11.47 32.34
CA LYS A 188 10.16 -10.39 33.01
C LYS A 188 10.18 -9.07 32.26
N ASP A 189 11.13 -8.87 31.34
CA ASP A 189 11.15 -7.66 30.53
C ASP A 189 9.92 -7.57 29.60
N PHE A 190 9.30 -8.71 29.27
CA PHE A 190 8.03 -8.71 28.54
C PHE A 190 6.82 -8.50 29.45
N ASP A 191 6.94 -8.52 30.77
CA ASP A 191 5.84 -8.26 31.72
C ASP A 191 5.53 -6.76 31.88
N THR A 192 5.39 -6.08 30.75
CA THR A 192 5.02 -4.67 30.70
C THR A 192 3.50 -4.52 30.77
N GLU A 193 3.04 -3.35 31.20
CA GLU A 193 1.61 -3.02 31.19
C GLU A 193 1.00 -3.14 29.78
N ALA A 194 1.72 -2.68 28.75
CA ALA A 194 1.28 -2.76 27.36
C ALA A 194 1.12 -4.22 26.89
N ASN A 195 2.07 -5.09 27.21
CA ASN A 195 2.02 -6.50 26.82
C ASN A 195 0.92 -7.27 27.57
N ARG A 196 0.69 -6.94 28.85
CA ARG A 196 -0.45 -7.48 29.62
C ARG A 196 -1.78 -7.03 29.04
N ALA A 197 -1.90 -5.75 28.64
CA ALA A 197 -3.08 -5.23 27.98
C ALA A 197 -3.32 -5.93 26.63
N LEU A 198 -2.29 -6.14 25.82
CA LEU A 198 -2.39 -6.90 24.56
C LEU A 198 -2.91 -8.33 24.80
N LEU A 199 -2.34 -9.05 25.77
CA LEU A 199 -2.80 -10.40 26.11
C LEU A 199 -4.25 -10.43 26.60
N HIS A 200 -4.65 -9.43 27.39
CA HIS A 200 -6.03 -9.30 27.83
C HIS A 200 -6.99 -9.10 26.66
N SER A 201 -6.70 -8.14 25.77
CA SER A 201 -7.50 -7.91 24.55
C SER A 201 -7.57 -9.17 23.67
N LEU A 202 -6.47 -9.91 23.54
CA LEU A 202 -6.41 -11.16 22.79
C LEU A 202 -7.25 -12.26 23.45
N GLU A 203 -7.21 -12.39 24.78
CA GLU A 203 -8.02 -13.35 25.54
C GLU A 203 -9.52 -13.09 25.36
N LEU A 204 -9.94 -11.81 25.44
CA LEU A 204 -11.33 -11.41 25.19
C LEU A 204 -11.77 -11.79 23.77
N ALA A 205 -10.88 -11.66 22.79
CA ALA A 205 -11.16 -11.99 21.39
C ALA A 205 -11.29 -13.50 21.11
N LEU A 206 -10.84 -14.36 22.02
CA LEU A 206 -10.99 -15.82 21.90
C LEU A 206 -12.37 -16.32 22.35
N VAL A 207 -13.15 -15.47 23.02
CA VAL A 207 -14.51 -15.81 23.46
C VAL A 207 -15.43 -15.87 22.23
N PRO A 208 -16.06 -17.02 21.93
CA PRO A 208 -16.98 -17.12 20.80
C PRO A 208 -18.16 -16.16 20.92
N SER A 209 -18.62 -15.63 19.79
CA SER A 209 -19.84 -14.82 19.74
C SER A 209 -21.04 -15.60 20.27
N THR A 210 -21.83 -14.94 21.12
CA THR A 210 -23.16 -15.43 21.55
C THR A 210 -24.29 -14.59 20.96
N SER A 211 -23.96 -13.64 20.08
CA SER A 211 -24.92 -12.74 19.46
C SER A 211 -25.83 -13.47 18.48
N LYS A 212 -27.04 -12.96 18.30
CA LYS A 212 -27.99 -13.56 17.36
C LYS A 212 -27.47 -13.41 15.92
N PRO A 213 -27.38 -14.47 15.11
CA PRO A 213 -26.94 -14.36 13.72
C PRO A 213 -27.72 -13.30 12.94
N GLY A 214 -26.98 -12.41 12.25
CA GLY A 214 -27.53 -11.31 11.47
C GLY A 214 -27.92 -10.06 12.27
N SER A 215 -27.72 -10.03 13.59
CA SER A 215 -27.84 -8.79 14.37
C SER A 215 -26.63 -7.87 14.18
N VAL A 216 -26.75 -6.60 14.61
CA VAL A 216 -25.64 -5.64 14.56
C VAL A 216 -24.49 -6.11 15.47
N GLU A 217 -24.82 -6.67 16.63
CA GLU A 217 -23.87 -7.25 17.59
C GLU A 217 -23.09 -8.42 16.97
N ALA A 218 -23.77 -9.30 16.22
CA ALA A 218 -23.07 -10.40 15.52
C ALA A 218 -22.09 -9.88 14.45
N LEU A 219 -22.45 -8.81 13.74
CA LEU A 219 -21.53 -8.17 12.79
C LEU A 219 -20.35 -7.48 13.50
N ILE A 220 -20.58 -6.89 14.67
CA ILE A 220 -19.52 -6.31 15.52
C ILE A 220 -18.59 -7.43 16.02
N ASP A 221 -19.15 -8.58 16.42
CA ASP A 221 -18.36 -9.73 16.83
C ASP A 221 -17.47 -10.23 15.67
N ASP A 222 -17.97 -10.21 14.43
CA ASP A 222 -17.19 -10.57 13.25
C ASP A 222 -16.00 -9.61 12.98
N LEU A 223 -15.98 -8.39 13.55
CA LEU A 223 -14.83 -7.47 13.44
C LEU A 223 -13.57 -8.04 14.10
N VAL A 224 -13.72 -8.97 15.04
CA VAL A 224 -12.61 -9.67 15.69
C VAL A 224 -11.72 -10.39 14.67
N ASP A 225 -12.28 -10.83 13.54
CA ASP A 225 -11.56 -11.48 12.44
C ASP A 225 -11.32 -10.56 11.22
N ASP A 226 -11.62 -9.25 11.31
CA ASP A 226 -11.38 -8.28 10.23
C ASP A 226 -9.88 -8.06 10.01
N PRO A 227 -9.31 -8.40 8.84
CA PRO A 227 -7.88 -8.29 8.59
C PRO A 227 -7.47 -6.94 7.95
N THR A 228 -8.41 -6.02 7.74
CA THR A 228 -8.11 -4.79 6.99
C THR A 228 -7.12 -3.93 7.74
N ASP A 229 -6.04 -3.56 7.07
CA ASP A 229 -5.09 -2.55 7.56
C ASP A 229 -5.76 -1.17 7.56
N THR A 230 -5.73 -0.49 8.69
CA THR A 230 -6.33 0.85 8.80
C THR A 230 -5.26 1.91 8.62
N GLY A 231 -5.36 2.69 7.56
CA GLY A 231 -4.44 3.80 7.30
C GLY A 231 -4.54 4.38 5.89
N SER A 232 -4.99 3.57 4.93
CA SER A 232 -5.18 4.01 3.54
C SER A 232 -6.44 4.87 3.35
N GLY A 233 -7.42 4.76 4.26
CA GLY A 233 -8.66 5.54 4.24
C GLY A 233 -9.61 5.21 3.08
N PHE A 234 -9.35 4.13 2.33
CA PHE A 234 -10.18 3.71 1.21
C PHE A 234 -10.84 2.38 1.52
N LEU A 235 -12.16 2.30 1.30
CA LEU A 235 -12.85 1.02 1.19
C LEU A 235 -12.55 0.41 -0.19
N SER A 236 -11.56 -0.46 -0.28
CA SER A 236 -11.30 -1.18 -1.53
C SER A 236 -12.55 -2.00 -1.93
N PRO A 237 -12.78 -2.29 -3.23
CA PRO A 237 -13.90 -3.12 -3.65
C PRO A 237 -13.99 -4.48 -2.93
N HIS A 238 -12.85 -5.05 -2.53
CA HIS A 238 -12.77 -6.30 -1.77
C HIS A 238 -13.27 -6.13 -0.32
N GLU A 239 -13.08 -4.95 0.26
CA GLU A 239 -13.51 -4.62 1.63
C GLU A 239 -15.02 -4.46 1.74
N ARG A 240 -15.75 -4.24 0.64
CA ARG A 240 -17.23 -4.15 0.66
C ARG A 240 -17.93 -5.40 1.19
N SER A 241 -17.23 -6.53 1.27
CA SER A 241 -17.76 -7.80 1.75
C SER A 241 -17.44 -8.13 3.21
N ASN A 242 -16.55 -7.36 3.86
CA ASN A 242 -16.14 -7.64 5.24
C ASN A 242 -17.21 -7.16 6.24
N ALA A 243 -17.03 -7.54 7.51
CA ALA A 243 -17.93 -7.16 8.60
C ALA A 243 -18.03 -5.63 8.73
N PHE A 244 -16.92 -4.92 8.61
CA PHE A 244 -16.87 -3.46 8.68
C PHE A 244 -17.79 -2.79 7.65
N ALA A 245 -17.72 -3.15 6.38
CA ALA A 245 -18.59 -2.61 5.34
C ALA A 245 -20.06 -3.03 5.53
N LYS A 246 -20.32 -4.26 6.00
CA LYS A 246 -21.68 -4.73 6.33
C LYS A 246 -22.32 -3.92 7.45
N ILE A 247 -21.56 -3.50 8.46
CA ILE A 247 -22.04 -2.59 9.50
C ILE A 247 -22.25 -1.20 8.93
N ALA A 248 -21.27 -0.70 8.14
CA ALA A 248 -21.33 0.65 7.57
C ALA A 248 -22.62 0.88 6.77
N VAL A 249 -23.05 -0.08 5.94
CA VAL A 249 -24.27 0.04 5.11
C VAL A 249 -25.57 0.09 5.92
N LEU A 250 -25.57 -0.32 7.20
CA LEU A 250 -26.74 -0.18 8.06
C LEU A 250 -27.00 1.29 8.43
N GLY A 251 -25.94 2.11 8.43
CA GLY A 251 -26.00 3.54 8.74
C GLY A 251 -26.50 3.80 10.16
N PHE A 252 -27.49 4.67 10.30
CA PHE A 252 -28.09 5.10 11.56
C PHE A 252 -28.71 3.95 12.35
N ASP A 253 -29.12 2.87 11.70
CA ASP A 253 -29.70 1.70 12.37
C ASP A 253 -28.66 0.97 13.25
N ALA A 254 -27.37 1.07 12.93
CA ALA A 254 -26.30 0.48 13.73
C ALA A 254 -25.75 1.39 14.85
N VAL A 255 -25.98 2.71 14.76
CA VAL A 255 -25.33 3.70 15.64
C VAL A 255 -25.54 3.44 17.14
N PRO A 256 -26.75 3.13 17.64
CA PRO A 256 -26.94 2.85 19.06
C PRO A 256 -26.05 1.69 19.55
N THR A 257 -26.08 0.56 18.83
CA THR A 257 -25.26 -0.61 19.18
C THR A 257 -23.76 -0.31 19.07
N LEU A 258 -23.35 0.49 18.08
CA LEU A 258 -21.95 0.92 17.94
C LEU A 258 -21.48 1.75 19.15
N ILE A 259 -22.29 2.71 19.60
CA ILE A 259 -21.97 3.52 20.78
C ILE A 259 -21.83 2.64 22.04
N ASP A 260 -22.66 1.61 22.18
CA ASP A 260 -22.59 0.68 23.31
C ASP A 260 -21.31 -0.16 23.34
N HIS A 261 -20.65 -0.34 22.20
CA HIS A 261 -19.42 -1.12 22.04
C HIS A 261 -18.15 -0.25 21.91
N LEU A 262 -18.21 1.05 22.19
CA LEU A 262 -17.04 1.93 22.21
C LEU A 262 -16.00 1.59 23.31
N ASP A 263 -16.36 0.71 24.25
CA ASP A 263 -15.47 0.19 25.28
C ASP A 263 -15.05 -1.28 25.04
N ASP A 264 -15.37 -1.84 23.86
CA ASP A 264 -15.05 -3.22 23.51
C ASP A 264 -13.56 -3.42 23.23
N ASP A 265 -12.86 -4.04 24.19
CA ASP A 265 -11.41 -4.22 24.17
C ASP A 265 -10.96 -5.49 23.43
N ARG A 266 -11.86 -6.25 22.79
CA ARG A 266 -11.49 -7.43 22.00
C ARG A 266 -10.55 -7.05 20.87
N LEU A 267 -9.45 -7.80 20.74
CA LEU A 267 -8.47 -7.61 19.67
C LEU A 267 -9.01 -8.06 18.30
N THR A 268 -8.78 -7.25 17.26
CA THR A 268 -9.09 -7.62 15.87
C THR A 268 -7.87 -8.22 15.17
N ARG A 269 -8.02 -8.61 13.90
CA ARG A 269 -6.87 -8.96 13.03
C ARG A 269 -6.30 -7.76 12.30
N SER A 270 -6.81 -6.56 12.54
CA SER A 270 -6.30 -5.32 11.96
C SER A 270 -5.11 -4.78 12.75
N MET A 271 -4.27 -4.03 12.06
CA MET A 271 -3.19 -3.24 12.65
C MET A 271 -3.30 -1.81 12.13
N SER A 272 -2.89 -0.85 12.95
CA SER A 272 -2.56 0.49 12.48
C SER A 272 -1.06 0.56 12.25
N GLY A 273 -0.67 0.99 11.05
CA GLY A 273 0.73 1.24 10.73
C GLY A 273 1.30 2.40 11.56
N GLY A 274 2.46 2.16 12.18
CA GLY A 274 3.20 3.22 12.86
C GLY A 274 3.64 4.32 11.90
N PHE A 275 3.83 5.53 12.43
CA PHE A 275 4.31 6.68 11.66
C PHE A 275 5.27 7.51 12.48
N ASN A 276 6.51 7.69 12.00
CA ASN A 276 7.60 8.49 12.58
C ASN A 276 7.84 8.31 14.09
N ASN A 277 6.96 8.88 14.93
CA ASN A 277 7.06 8.97 16.38
C ASN A 277 6.15 7.98 17.15
N PHE A 278 5.41 7.11 16.48
CA PHE A 278 4.68 6.01 17.13
C PHE A 278 4.83 4.70 16.37
N ARG A 279 4.78 3.60 17.11
CA ARG A 279 4.92 2.23 16.59
C ARG A 279 3.59 1.75 16.01
N SER A 280 3.65 0.73 15.15
CA SER A 280 2.45 0.00 14.77
C SER A 280 1.80 -0.64 16.00
N TRP A 281 0.49 -0.81 15.96
CA TRP A 281 -0.26 -1.40 17.07
C TRP A 281 -1.51 -2.12 16.57
N ASN A 282 -1.89 -3.20 17.26
CA ASN A 282 -3.06 -4.00 16.93
C ASN A 282 -4.34 -3.25 17.33
N LEU A 283 -5.31 -3.20 16.42
CA LEU A 283 -6.59 -2.55 16.69
C LEU A 283 -7.49 -3.45 17.53
N ARG A 284 -8.37 -2.81 18.28
CA ARG A 284 -9.47 -3.47 19.01
C ARG A 284 -10.80 -3.14 18.36
N VAL A 285 -11.84 -3.86 18.76
CA VAL A 285 -13.20 -3.65 18.26
C VAL A 285 -13.64 -2.20 18.48
N LYS A 286 -13.39 -1.61 19.65
CA LYS A 286 -13.67 -0.18 19.91
C LYS A 286 -13.01 0.79 18.92
N ASP A 287 -11.82 0.48 18.43
CA ASP A 287 -11.10 1.34 17.49
C ASP A 287 -11.78 1.30 16.11
N ARG A 288 -12.18 0.10 15.66
CA ARG A 288 -12.94 -0.10 14.41
C ARG A 288 -14.33 0.53 14.49
N ILE A 289 -15.00 0.42 15.63
CA ILE A 289 -16.28 1.07 15.89
C ILE A 289 -16.12 2.59 15.88
N GLY A 290 -15.06 3.11 16.49
CA GLY A 290 -14.74 4.52 16.44
C GLY A 290 -14.60 5.01 15.00
N ASP A 291 -13.89 4.27 14.16
CA ASP A 291 -13.78 4.56 12.73
C ASP A 291 -15.14 4.58 12.02
N LEU A 292 -16.02 3.61 12.28
CA LEU A 292 -17.38 3.58 11.72
C LEU A 292 -18.19 4.81 12.12
N ILE A 293 -18.16 5.19 13.41
CA ILE A 293 -18.90 6.34 13.94
C ILE A 293 -18.37 7.64 13.34
N GLU A 294 -17.06 7.89 13.34
CA GLU A 294 -16.48 9.11 12.74
C GLU A 294 -16.77 9.21 11.24
N ASN A 295 -16.70 8.09 10.52
CA ASN A 295 -17.01 8.08 9.10
C ASN A 295 -18.49 8.38 8.83
N LEU A 296 -19.43 7.86 9.65
CA LEU A 296 -20.84 8.24 9.57
C LEU A 296 -21.10 9.69 9.98
N ALA A 297 -20.36 10.19 10.97
CA ALA A 297 -20.45 11.57 11.44
C ALA A 297 -19.94 12.59 10.42
N ALA A 298 -19.02 12.16 9.54
CA ALA A 298 -18.29 13.03 8.62
C ALA A 298 -17.61 14.22 9.32
N GLU A 299 -17.23 14.02 10.58
CA GLU A 299 -16.53 14.99 11.41
C GLU A 299 -15.72 14.28 12.48
N GLU A 300 -14.66 14.94 12.94
CA GLU A 300 -13.77 14.39 13.95
C GLU A 300 -14.42 14.52 15.33
N LEU A 301 -14.48 13.40 16.07
CA LEU A 301 -15.05 13.37 17.41
C LEU A 301 -13.94 13.49 18.47
N GLU A 302 -14.32 13.89 19.68
CA GLU A 302 -13.37 14.03 20.79
C GLU A 302 -12.84 12.66 21.21
N ARG A 303 -11.52 12.57 21.36
CA ARG A 303 -10.82 11.33 21.72
C ARG A 303 -10.09 11.46 23.06
N GLY A 304 -9.89 10.32 23.71
CA GLY A 304 -9.12 10.23 24.96
C GLY A 304 -9.64 9.17 25.92
N ASP A 305 -8.82 8.85 26.91
CA ASP A 305 -9.14 7.95 28.01
C ASP A 305 -9.12 8.69 29.36
N GLY A 306 -9.80 8.16 30.37
CA GLY A 306 -9.60 8.58 31.77
C GLY A 306 -9.72 10.09 32.06
N GLY A 307 -10.55 10.82 31.30
CA GLY A 307 -10.74 12.27 31.45
C GLY A 307 -9.69 13.16 30.78
N LYS A 308 -8.69 12.59 30.11
CA LYS A 308 -7.74 13.36 29.29
C LYS A 308 -8.41 13.78 27.98
N ASP A 309 -8.24 15.04 27.61
CA ASP A 309 -8.60 15.52 26.28
C ASP A 309 -7.34 15.54 25.41
N ILE A 310 -7.28 14.61 24.46
CA ILE A 310 -6.18 14.51 23.50
C ILE A 310 -6.52 15.31 22.23
N GLY A 311 -7.72 15.90 22.17
CA GLY A 311 -8.22 16.63 21.01
C GLY A 311 -8.96 15.74 20.02
N LYS A 312 -8.90 16.13 18.75
CA LYS A 312 -9.64 15.53 17.64
C LYS A 312 -8.71 15.20 16.48
N GLY A 313 -9.18 14.31 15.63
CA GLY A 313 -8.67 14.15 14.28
C GLY A 313 -7.67 13.03 14.06
N TRP A 314 -6.99 13.11 12.92
CA TRP A 314 -6.23 11.99 12.37
C TRP A 314 -5.10 11.52 13.28
N LEU A 315 -4.31 12.44 13.86
CA LEU A 315 -3.14 12.04 14.64
C LEU A 315 -3.50 11.30 15.94
N PRO A 316 -4.42 11.80 16.81
CA PRO A 316 -4.85 11.03 17.97
C PRO A 316 -5.44 9.66 17.61
N ARG A 317 -6.18 9.56 16.50
CA ARG A 317 -6.69 8.29 15.98
C ARG A 317 -5.56 7.31 15.65
N GLN A 318 -4.51 7.75 14.94
CA GLN A 318 -3.36 6.89 14.61
C GLN A 318 -2.55 6.47 15.84
N GLN A 319 -2.59 7.27 16.91
CA GLN A 319 -1.95 6.97 18.19
C GLN A 319 -2.77 6.02 19.08
N GLY A 320 -3.95 5.58 18.64
CA GLY A 320 -4.79 4.64 19.38
C GLY A 320 -5.65 5.24 20.49
N TRP A 321 -5.94 6.54 20.41
CA TRP A 321 -6.88 7.16 21.34
C TRP A 321 -8.33 6.89 20.92
N PRO A 322 -9.15 6.21 21.74
CA PRO A 322 -10.53 5.89 21.38
C PRO A 322 -11.42 7.14 21.40
N ILE A 323 -12.56 7.06 20.72
CA ILE A 323 -13.60 8.09 20.78
C ILE A 323 -14.24 8.08 22.17
N LYS A 324 -14.47 9.26 22.74
CA LYS A 324 -15.22 9.38 24.00
C LYS A 324 -16.69 9.04 23.75
N LYS A 325 -17.24 8.07 24.51
CA LYS A 325 -18.66 7.67 24.42
C LYS A 325 -19.62 8.87 24.49
N ALA A 326 -19.38 9.80 25.42
CA ALA A 326 -20.18 11.03 25.56
C ALA A 326 -20.16 11.93 24.31
N ALA A 327 -19.03 11.99 23.58
CA ALA A 327 -18.94 12.76 22.34
C ALA A 327 -19.75 12.09 21.22
N ALA A 328 -19.69 10.76 21.12
CA ALA A 328 -20.50 9.99 20.18
C ALA A 328 -22.01 10.10 20.49
N GLU A 329 -22.42 10.00 21.75
CA GLU A 329 -23.81 10.17 22.18
C GLU A 329 -24.34 11.58 21.87
N LYS A 330 -23.54 12.62 22.15
CA LYS A 330 -23.88 14.00 21.82
C LYS A 330 -24.05 14.21 20.33
N TRP A 331 -23.12 13.70 19.52
CA TRP A 331 -23.23 13.71 18.07
C TRP A 331 -24.52 13.02 17.61
N TRP A 332 -24.76 11.80 18.10
CA TRP A 332 -25.89 10.98 17.70
C TRP A 332 -27.24 11.66 18.01
N ALA A 333 -27.37 12.27 19.18
CA ALA A 333 -28.57 13.01 19.57
C ALA A 333 -28.88 14.17 18.60
N GLY A 334 -27.85 14.78 18.00
CA GLY A 334 -27.99 15.79 16.96
C GLY A 334 -28.31 15.18 15.60
N ALA A 335 -27.51 14.21 15.16
CA ALA A 335 -27.64 13.55 13.85
C ALA A 335 -29.02 12.89 13.68
N LYS A 336 -29.52 12.19 14.70
CA LYS A 336 -30.84 11.54 14.70
C LYS A 336 -31.98 12.52 14.43
N LYS A 337 -31.89 13.77 14.88
CA LYS A 337 -32.94 14.79 14.66
C LYS A 337 -33.03 15.24 13.21
N ALA A 338 -31.93 15.21 12.46
CA ALA A 338 -31.91 15.56 11.05
C ALA A 338 -32.52 14.47 10.15
N GLY A 339 -32.57 13.22 10.63
CA GLY A 339 -32.90 12.05 9.82
C GLY A 339 -31.72 11.60 8.96
N GLU A 340 -31.58 10.29 8.75
CA GLU A 340 -30.41 9.67 8.10
C GLU A 340 -30.13 10.25 6.70
N GLU A 341 -31.11 10.21 5.80
CA GLU A 341 -30.94 10.67 4.42
C GLU A 341 -30.49 12.13 4.35
N SER A 342 -31.21 13.04 5.01
CA SER A 342 -30.88 14.47 5.00
C SER A 342 -29.54 14.75 5.68
N TYR A 343 -29.22 14.04 6.76
CA TYR A 343 -27.93 14.15 7.42
C TYR A 343 -26.79 13.76 6.48
N LEU A 344 -26.85 12.55 5.90
CA LEU A 344 -25.81 12.03 5.01
C LEU A 344 -25.64 12.90 3.76
N LEU A 345 -26.74 13.36 3.13
CA LEU A 345 -26.68 14.26 1.98
C LEU A 345 -25.97 15.58 2.29
N SER A 346 -26.16 16.12 3.48
CA SER A 346 -25.48 17.36 3.89
C SER A 346 -23.99 17.18 4.21
N ARG A 347 -23.53 15.92 4.35
CA ARG A 347 -22.20 15.57 4.86
C ARG A 347 -21.35 14.74 3.90
N VAL A 348 -21.95 14.17 2.85
CA VAL A 348 -21.24 13.36 1.84
C VAL A 348 -20.17 14.18 1.12
N PHE A 349 -20.38 15.48 0.97
CA PHE A 349 -19.39 16.41 0.43
C PHE A 349 -18.79 17.26 1.54
N PRO A 350 -17.56 16.99 1.99
CA PRO A 350 -16.95 17.80 3.04
C PRO A 350 -16.65 19.23 2.55
N PRO A 351 -16.45 20.16 3.50
CA PRO A 351 -16.03 21.52 3.18
C PRO A 351 -14.66 21.51 2.50
N LYS A 352 -14.38 22.56 1.72
CA LYS A 352 -13.07 22.74 1.10
C LYS A 352 -11.98 22.88 2.16
N ARG A 353 -10.91 22.09 2.03
CA ARG A 353 -9.71 22.18 2.88
C ARG A 353 -8.63 23.01 2.17
N ASN A 354 -7.74 23.62 2.94
CA ASN A 354 -6.66 24.47 2.41
C ASN A 354 -5.60 23.68 1.61
N ASP A 355 -5.49 22.37 1.83
CA ASP A 355 -4.56 21.49 1.12
C ASP A 355 -5.07 21.08 -0.28
N GLY A 356 -6.27 21.54 -0.68
CA GLY A 356 -6.90 21.24 -1.96
C GLY A 356 -7.38 19.78 -2.10
N ARG A 357 -7.19 18.94 -1.06
CA ARG A 357 -7.58 17.53 -1.10
C ARG A 357 -8.94 17.37 -0.45
N VAL A 358 -9.99 17.56 -1.23
CA VAL A 358 -11.36 17.29 -0.79
C VAL A 358 -11.80 15.95 -1.37
N ARG A 359 -12.13 15.01 -0.49
CA ARG A 359 -12.62 13.68 -0.87
C ARG A 359 -14.07 13.52 -0.46
N ILE A 360 -14.83 12.78 -1.26
CA ILE A 360 -16.19 12.39 -0.88
C ILE A 360 -16.09 11.52 0.38
N ASN A 361 -17.06 11.64 1.29
CA ASN A 361 -17.14 10.70 2.40
C ASN A 361 -17.67 9.36 1.87
N ASP A 362 -16.74 8.41 1.69
CA ASP A 362 -17.02 7.09 1.12
C ASP A 362 -18.07 6.29 1.92
N HIS A 363 -18.14 6.46 3.24
CA HIS A 363 -19.11 5.74 4.06
C HIS A 363 -20.51 6.32 3.91
N ALA A 364 -20.64 7.65 3.99
CA ALA A 364 -21.91 8.30 3.73
C ALA A 364 -22.41 7.97 2.31
N LEU A 365 -21.50 7.99 1.33
CA LEU A 365 -21.79 7.62 -0.05
C LEU A 365 -22.24 6.16 -0.17
N LEU A 366 -21.61 5.22 0.54
CA LEU A 366 -21.97 3.80 0.55
C LEU A 366 -23.39 3.59 1.14
N VAL A 367 -23.73 4.27 2.24
CA VAL A 367 -25.09 4.19 2.81
C VAL A 367 -26.11 4.77 1.83
N LEU A 368 -25.80 5.90 1.19
CA LEU A 368 -26.66 6.53 0.18
C LEU A 368 -26.83 5.61 -1.06
N GLU A 369 -25.77 4.91 -1.49
CA GLU A 369 -25.82 3.93 -2.60
C GLU A 369 -26.84 2.82 -2.30
N ILE A 370 -26.84 2.28 -1.08
CA ILE A 370 -27.66 1.12 -0.71
C ILE A 370 -29.08 1.52 -0.31
N LYS A 371 -29.25 2.50 0.58
CA LYS A 371 -30.54 2.86 1.17
C LYS A 371 -31.28 3.94 0.38
N TYR A 372 -30.56 4.81 -0.33
CA TYR A 372 -31.11 5.98 -1.01
C TYR A 372 -30.62 6.13 -2.47
N PRO A 373 -30.65 5.08 -3.31
CA PRO A 373 -29.97 5.04 -4.60
C PRO A 373 -30.40 6.15 -5.58
N LYS A 374 -31.62 6.69 -5.42
CA LYS A 374 -32.12 7.82 -6.23
C LYS A 374 -31.29 9.08 -6.05
N GLN A 375 -30.66 9.26 -4.89
CA GLN A 375 -29.84 10.44 -4.59
C GLN A 375 -28.49 10.43 -5.32
N ILE A 376 -27.99 9.27 -5.76
CA ILE A 376 -26.69 9.16 -6.43
C ILE A 376 -26.64 10.01 -7.71
N VAL A 377 -27.74 10.04 -8.47
CA VAL A 377 -27.83 10.86 -9.69
C VAL A 377 -27.70 12.35 -9.35
N THR A 378 -28.45 12.80 -8.34
CA THR A 378 -28.40 14.19 -7.88
C THR A 378 -27.04 14.58 -7.33
N LEU A 379 -26.38 13.68 -6.59
CA LEU A 379 -25.02 13.89 -6.08
C LEU A 379 -24.02 14.02 -7.23
N TYR A 380 -24.07 13.11 -8.20
CA TYR A 380 -23.18 13.14 -9.36
C TYR A 380 -23.31 14.45 -10.15
N GLN A 381 -24.54 14.87 -10.47
CA GLN A 381 -24.82 16.14 -11.13
C GLN A 381 -24.34 17.33 -10.28
N THR A 382 -24.56 17.29 -8.96
CA THR A 382 -24.07 18.33 -8.05
C THR A 382 -22.56 18.46 -8.09
N VAL A 383 -21.82 17.35 -8.18
CA VAL A 383 -20.36 17.43 -8.30
C VAL A 383 -19.93 18.08 -9.61
N LEU A 384 -20.52 17.65 -10.74
CA LEU A 384 -20.24 18.23 -12.05
C LEU A 384 -20.53 19.73 -12.11
N GLU A 385 -21.64 20.18 -11.52
CA GLU A 385 -22.08 21.57 -11.65
C GLU A 385 -21.46 22.50 -10.60
N LYS A 386 -21.31 22.02 -9.36
CA LYS A 386 -21.07 22.89 -8.19
C LYS A 386 -19.81 22.54 -7.40
N ARG A 387 -19.25 21.34 -7.58
CA ARG A 387 -18.12 20.84 -6.79
C ARG A 387 -17.04 20.17 -7.64
N ALA A 388 -16.64 20.81 -8.74
CA ALA A 388 -15.55 20.32 -9.60
C ALA A 388 -14.19 20.16 -8.87
N ASP A 389 -14.06 20.63 -7.62
CA ASP A 389 -12.93 20.32 -6.73
C ASP A 389 -12.89 18.86 -6.23
N LEU A 390 -14.03 18.16 -6.25
CA LEU A 390 -14.14 16.78 -5.80
C LEU A 390 -13.80 15.79 -6.92
N HIS A 391 -13.21 14.67 -6.53
CA HIS A 391 -13.00 13.54 -7.44
C HIS A 391 -14.30 12.78 -7.67
N ILE A 392 -14.76 12.67 -8.93
CA ILE A 392 -16.05 12.02 -9.26
C ILE A 392 -15.97 10.50 -9.44
N TRP A 393 -14.78 9.89 -9.39
CA TRP A 393 -14.60 8.46 -9.73
C TRP A 393 -15.49 7.54 -8.93
N ASP A 394 -15.60 7.76 -7.61
CA ASP A 394 -16.39 6.87 -6.74
C ASP A 394 -17.89 6.93 -7.07
N LEU A 395 -18.41 8.13 -7.41
CA LEU A 395 -19.79 8.29 -7.88
C LEU A 395 -19.99 7.65 -9.28
N ALA A 396 -19.02 7.82 -10.18
CA ALA A 396 -19.08 7.26 -11.52
C ALA A 396 -19.10 5.72 -11.49
N GLU A 397 -18.27 5.12 -10.62
CA GLU A 397 -18.25 3.68 -10.36
C GLU A 397 -19.60 3.19 -9.80
N ILE A 398 -20.21 3.90 -8.86
CA ILE A 398 -21.57 3.59 -8.36
C ILE A 398 -22.59 3.60 -9.48
N ILE A 399 -22.61 4.67 -10.30
CA ILE A 399 -23.54 4.78 -11.43
C ILE A 399 -23.35 3.61 -12.39
N SER A 400 -22.10 3.24 -12.68
CA SER A 400 -21.80 2.19 -13.66
C SER A 400 -22.40 0.83 -13.27
N ARG A 401 -22.33 0.47 -11.98
CA ARG A 401 -22.89 -0.79 -11.44
C ARG A 401 -24.32 -0.71 -10.95
N SER A 402 -24.94 0.48 -10.99
CA SER A 402 -26.33 0.68 -10.56
C SER A 402 -27.32 -0.07 -11.46
N LYS A 403 -28.57 -0.19 -10.99
CA LYS A 403 -29.69 -0.76 -11.74
C LYS A 403 -30.29 0.19 -12.79
N MET A 404 -29.68 1.36 -13.01
CA MET A 404 -30.11 2.31 -14.04
C MET A 404 -30.01 1.65 -15.42
N THR A 405 -30.85 2.10 -16.36
CA THR A 405 -30.75 1.70 -17.76
C THR A 405 -29.46 2.24 -18.39
N ASP A 406 -28.96 1.57 -19.42
CA ASP A 406 -27.75 2.01 -20.12
C ASP A 406 -27.93 3.42 -20.71
N ALA A 407 -29.12 3.77 -21.19
CA ALA A 407 -29.42 5.11 -21.68
C ALA A 407 -29.28 6.20 -20.60
N GLU A 408 -29.76 5.94 -19.38
CA GLU A 408 -29.60 6.87 -18.26
C GLU A 408 -28.13 7.02 -17.86
N LYS A 409 -27.38 5.91 -17.81
CA LYS A 409 -25.94 5.92 -17.52
C LYS A 409 -25.15 6.68 -18.59
N GLN A 410 -25.42 6.41 -19.86
CA GLN A 410 -24.80 7.10 -21.00
C GLN A 410 -25.05 8.61 -20.93
N ASN A 411 -26.28 9.04 -20.63
CA ASN A 411 -26.58 10.47 -20.48
C ASN A 411 -25.75 11.12 -19.37
N LEU A 412 -25.61 10.46 -18.20
CA LEU A 412 -24.80 10.99 -17.10
C LEU A 412 -23.30 11.01 -17.42
N PHE A 413 -22.75 9.94 -17.99
CA PHE A 413 -21.33 9.91 -18.34
C PHE A 413 -20.99 10.85 -19.49
N ARG A 414 -21.93 11.13 -20.39
CA ARG A 414 -21.79 12.18 -21.40
C ARG A 414 -21.68 13.57 -20.78
N LEU A 415 -22.49 13.89 -19.76
CA LEU A 415 -22.35 15.17 -19.03
C LEU A 415 -20.95 15.35 -18.45
N ALA A 416 -20.35 14.27 -17.91
CA ALA A 416 -18.98 14.33 -17.43
C ALA A 416 -17.94 14.39 -18.56
N ALA A 417 -18.13 13.64 -19.65
CA ALA A 417 -17.26 13.66 -20.83
C ALA A 417 -17.25 15.03 -21.53
N ASP A 418 -18.34 15.78 -21.47
CA ASP A 418 -18.42 17.15 -22.01
C ASP A 418 -17.90 18.21 -21.02
N HIS A 419 -17.46 17.81 -19.81
CA HIS A 419 -17.02 18.73 -18.77
C HIS A 419 -15.68 19.42 -19.13
N ARG A 420 -15.48 20.66 -18.67
CA ARG A 420 -14.27 21.46 -18.95
C ARG A 420 -13.01 21.00 -18.22
N ASP A 421 -13.18 20.42 -17.02
CA ASP A 421 -12.08 19.83 -16.25
C ASP A 421 -11.70 18.47 -16.88
N LEU A 422 -10.43 18.34 -17.27
CA LEU A 422 -9.92 17.19 -18.00
C LEU A 422 -10.01 15.89 -17.20
N ARG A 423 -9.86 15.94 -15.87
CA ARG A 423 -9.98 14.77 -15.02
C ARG A 423 -11.42 14.24 -14.99
N THR A 424 -12.39 15.13 -14.81
CA THR A 424 -13.82 14.81 -14.88
C THR A 424 -14.19 14.23 -16.25
N ARG A 425 -13.67 14.84 -17.32
CA ARG A 425 -13.85 14.38 -18.69
C ARG A 425 -13.29 12.97 -18.92
N TYR A 426 -12.07 12.72 -18.48
CA TYR A 426 -11.43 11.41 -18.57
C TYR A 426 -12.32 10.32 -17.93
N ILE A 427 -12.85 10.58 -16.74
CA ILE A 427 -13.72 9.65 -16.01
C ILE A 427 -15.01 9.37 -16.77
N GLY A 428 -15.66 10.41 -17.30
CA GLY A 428 -16.84 10.27 -18.14
C GLY A 428 -16.58 9.39 -19.38
N LEU A 429 -15.49 9.66 -20.09
CA LEU A 429 -15.08 8.88 -21.26
C LEU A 429 -14.74 7.41 -20.90
N TYR A 430 -14.02 7.18 -19.81
CA TYR A 430 -13.67 5.84 -19.35
C TYR A 430 -14.91 4.94 -19.17
N HIS A 431 -15.98 5.47 -18.58
CA HIS A 431 -17.22 4.72 -18.43
C HIS A 431 -18.05 4.67 -19.73
N LEU A 432 -18.04 5.74 -20.55
CA LEU A 432 -18.71 5.71 -21.85
C LEU A 432 -18.14 4.66 -22.80
N ALA A 433 -16.83 4.42 -22.78
CA ALA A 433 -16.18 3.41 -23.63
C ALA A 433 -16.82 2.02 -23.46
N LYS A 434 -17.35 1.72 -22.28
CA LYS A 434 -18.00 0.44 -21.94
C LYS A 434 -19.49 0.38 -22.33
N LEU A 435 -20.12 1.51 -22.63
CA LEU A 435 -21.56 1.63 -22.85
C LEU A 435 -21.94 2.05 -24.28
N ASP A 436 -21.16 2.96 -24.87
CA ASP A 436 -21.38 3.46 -26.24
C ASP A 436 -20.03 3.86 -26.84
N ASN A 437 -19.38 2.90 -27.50
CA ASN A 437 -18.07 3.12 -28.12
C ASN A 437 -18.11 4.20 -29.21
N LYS A 438 -19.26 4.40 -29.88
CA LYS A 438 -19.39 5.40 -30.95
C LYS A 438 -19.35 6.80 -30.37
N VAL A 439 -20.16 7.07 -29.35
CA VAL A 439 -20.19 8.36 -28.65
C VAL A 439 -18.86 8.63 -27.96
N PHE A 440 -18.31 7.63 -27.24
CA PHE A 440 -16.98 7.71 -26.64
C PHE A 440 -15.92 8.13 -27.67
N THR A 441 -15.84 7.45 -28.82
CA THR A 441 -14.84 7.74 -29.85
C THR A 441 -14.99 9.15 -30.41
N THR A 442 -16.24 9.60 -30.66
CA THR A 442 -16.48 10.97 -31.15
C THR A 442 -15.97 12.02 -30.16
N ILE A 443 -16.27 11.87 -28.86
CA ILE A 443 -15.85 12.85 -27.85
C ILE A 443 -14.33 12.74 -27.58
N LEU A 444 -13.76 11.54 -27.62
CA LEU A 444 -12.32 11.36 -27.47
C LEU A 444 -11.53 12.00 -28.62
N LEU A 445 -11.96 11.84 -29.87
CA LEU A 445 -11.35 12.50 -31.03
C LEU A 445 -11.33 14.02 -30.83
N ASP A 446 -12.49 14.61 -30.54
CA ASP A 446 -12.61 16.05 -30.28
C ASP A 446 -11.72 16.49 -29.11
N THR A 447 -11.69 15.71 -28.02
CA THR A 447 -10.85 16.01 -26.86
C THR A 447 -9.37 16.02 -27.23
N LEU A 448 -8.88 14.99 -27.92
CA LEU A 448 -7.48 14.88 -28.34
C LEU A 448 -7.10 16.07 -29.23
N GLU A 449 -7.95 16.43 -30.21
CA GLU A 449 -7.70 17.55 -31.12
C GLU A 449 -7.57 18.90 -30.39
N HIS A 450 -8.26 19.06 -29.28
CA HIS A 450 -8.28 20.29 -28.47
C HIS A 450 -7.38 20.26 -27.22
N LEU A 451 -6.63 19.17 -26.97
CA LEU A 451 -5.64 19.16 -25.89
C LEU A 451 -4.60 20.28 -26.09
N PRO A 452 -4.15 20.97 -25.03
CA PRO A 452 -3.13 21.99 -25.13
C PRO A 452 -1.80 21.40 -25.60
N THR A 453 -0.94 22.24 -26.18
CA THR A 453 0.40 21.83 -26.59
C THR A 453 1.38 21.71 -25.43
N ASP A 454 1.07 22.26 -24.26
CA ASP A 454 1.91 22.20 -23.06
C ASP A 454 1.04 22.37 -21.80
N VAL A 455 1.62 22.16 -20.62
CA VAL A 455 0.94 22.28 -19.31
C VAL A 455 1.68 23.23 -18.37
N THR A 456 0.96 23.86 -17.45
CA THR A 456 1.56 24.77 -16.47
C THR A 456 2.05 24.04 -15.21
N GLU A 457 1.49 22.87 -14.93
CA GLU A 457 1.83 22.03 -13.78
C GLU A 457 3.03 21.12 -14.07
N LYS A 458 3.45 20.35 -13.05
CA LYS A 458 4.50 19.34 -13.22
C LYS A 458 4.01 18.27 -14.20
N TYR A 459 4.89 17.80 -15.08
CA TYR A 459 4.49 16.88 -16.15
C TYR A 459 3.89 15.57 -15.60
N TRP A 460 4.39 15.05 -14.48
CA TRP A 460 3.82 13.85 -13.85
C TRP A 460 2.44 14.04 -13.21
N TRP A 461 1.89 15.27 -13.22
CA TRP A 461 0.51 15.59 -12.85
C TRP A 461 -0.38 15.94 -14.04
N CYS A 462 0.17 16.02 -15.25
CA CYS A 462 -0.60 16.44 -16.43
C CYS A 462 -1.75 15.46 -16.72
N ARG A 463 -2.95 16.01 -16.88
CA ARG A 463 -4.16 15.21 -17.16
C ARG A 463 -4.28 14.86 -18.64
N GLU A 464 -3.67 15.66 -19.48
CA GLU A 464 -3.59 15.51 -20.92
C GLU A 464 -3.01 14.15 -21.32
N ALA A 465 -1.95 13.70 -20.65
CA ALA A 465 -1.33 12.41 -20.93
C ALA A 465 -2.20 11.21 -20.53
N GLU A 466 -3.17 11.38 -19.62
CA GLU A 466 -4.08 10.31 -19.25
C GLU A 466 -4.96 9.86 -20.45
N PHE A 467 -5.28 10.77 -21.38
CA PHE A 467 -6.08 10.46 -22.57
C PHE A 467 -5.38 9.52 -23.54
N THR A 468 -4.05 9.39 -23.49
CA THR A 468 -3.34 8.34 -24.23
C THR A 468 -3.83 6.96 -23.80
N LYS A 469 -4.14 6.75 -22.51
CA LYS A 469 -4.66 5.47 -22.02
C LYS A 469 -6.01 5.14 -22.64
N LEU A 470 -6.91 6.12 -22.75
CA LEU A 470 -8.21 5.92 -23.42
C LEU A 470 -8.03 5.68 -24.92
N ALA A 471 -7.09 6.36 -25.56
CA ALA A 471 -6.80 6.18 -26.98
C ALA A 471 -6.28 4.77 -27.30
N VAL A 472 -5.50 4.16 -26.41
CA VAL A 472 -5.06 2.76 -26.59
C VAL A 472 -6.09 1.73 -26.17
N GLU A 473 -7.21 2.13 -25.57
CA GLU A 473 -8.30 1.21 -25.19
C GLU A 473 -9.30 0.95 -26.32
N THR A 474 -9.26 1.72 -27.40
CA THR A 474 -10.23 1.66 -28.51
C THR A 474 -9.68 1.08 -29.80
N ASP A 475 -10.51 0.28 -30.46
CA ASP A 475 -10.24 -0.29 -31.77
C ASP A 475 -10.47 0.69 -32.93
N ASP A 476 -10.94 1.92 -32.67
CA ASP A 476 -11.24 2.85 -33.76
C ASP A 476 -9.95 3.38 -34.43
N PRO A 477 -9.72 3.07 -35.72
CA PRO A 477 -8.49 3.43 -36.40
C PRO A 477 -8.29 4.94 -36.57
N ARG A 478 -9.35 5.75 -36.43
CA ARG A 478 -9.28 7.22 -36.54
C ARG A 478 -8.53 7.86 -35.37
N ILE A 479 -8.45 7.18 -34.24
CA ILE A 479 -7.80 7.71 -33.02
C ILE A 479 -6.28 7.80 -33.19
N TRP A 480 -5.66 6.83 -33.85
CA TRP A 480 -4.20 6.75 -33.95
C TRP A 480 -3.57 7.95 -34.68
N PRO A 481 -4.05 8.39 -35.86
CA PRO A 481 -3.50 9.57 -36.53
C PRO A 481 -3.67 10.87 -35.71
N VAL A 482 -4.79 11.00 -34.98
CA VAL A 482 -5.02 12.17 -34.12
C VAL A 482 -4.05 12.15 -32.93
N LEU A 483 -3.91 11.00 -32.27
CA LEU A 483 -2.97 10.84 -31.17
C LEU A 483 -1.53 11.12 -31.61
N GLU A 484 -1.10 10.61 -32.76
CA GLU A 484 0.20 10.88 -33.36
C GLU A 484 0.44 12.38 -33.55
N LYS A 485 -0.53 13.07 -34.16
CA LYS A 485 -0.48 14.54 -34.35
C LYS A 485 -0.39 15.30 -33.03
N VAL A 486 -1.12 14.85 -32.00
CA VAL A 486 -1.12 15.47 -30.67
C VAL A 486 0.25 15.31 -30.00
N ILE A 487 0.81 14.10 -29.97
CA ILE A 487 2.13 13.84 -29.38
C ILE A 487 3.21 14.66 -30.11
N ALA A 488 3.13 14.74 -31.45
CA ALA A 488 4.10 15.47 -32.26
C ALA A 488 4.12 16.97 -31.95
N ARG A 489 2.96 17.59 -31.68
CA ARG A 489 2.85 19.03 -31.36
C ARG A 489 3.06 19.36 -29.88
N SER A 490 3.06 18.35 -29.00
CA SER A 490 3.23 18.56 -27.56
C SER A 490 4.65 19.01 -27.21
N SER A 491 4.76 19.80 -26.15
CA SER A 491 6.01 20.15 -25.49
C SER A 491 6.77 18.90 -25.07
N LEU A 492 8.08 19.04 -24.87
CA LEU A 492 8.94 17.90 -24.57
C LEU A 492 8.43 17.03 -23.40
N GLY A 493 8.08 17.64 -22.26
CA GLY A 493 7.63 16.86 -21.11
C GLY A 493 6.27 16.21 -21.31
N LEU A 494 5.30 16.93 -21.88
CA LEU A 494 3.98 16.37 -22.18
C LEU A 494 4.07 15.24 -23.20
N LYS A 495 4.89 15.43 -24.25
CA LYS A 495 5.20 14.40 -25.25
C LYS A 495 5.73 13.13 -24.58
N MET A 496 6.71 13.26 -23.67
CA MET A 496 7.28 12.10 -22.98
C MET A 496 6.25 11.37 -22.09
N GLU A 497 5.37 12.09 -21.38
CA GLU A 497 4.30 11.47 -20.58
C GLU A 497 3.26 10.76 -21.45
N MET A 498 2.87 11.35 -22.58
CA MET A 498 1.99 10.68 -23.54
C MET A 498 2.66 9.43 -24.13
N LEU A 499 3.95 9.51 -24.50
CA LEU A 499 4.70 8.34 -24.96
C LEU A 499 4.76 7.25 -23.90
N LYS A 500 4.99 7.58 -22.62
CA LYS A 500 4.90 6.65 -21.47
C LYS A 500 3.52 5.99 -21.35
N GLY A 501 2.45 6.72 -21.66
CA GLY A 501 1.10 6.17 -21.71
C GLY A 501 0.94 5.00 -22.69
N LEU A 502 1.84 4.87 -23.67
CA LEU A 502 1.85 3.78 -24.66
C LEU A 502 2.58 2.52 -24.18
N THR A 503 3.14 2.45 -22.96
CA THR A 503 4.24 1.51 -22.67
C THR A 503 3.93 0.45 -21.62
N ASP A 504 2.67 0.33 -21.19
CA ASP A 504 2.25 -0.80 -20.36
C ASP A 504 2.50 -2.13 -21.08
N SER A 505 3.58 -2.82 -20.71
CA SER A 505 4.01 -4.07 -21.33
C SER A 505 3.09 -5.24 -21.02
N THR A 506 2.24 -5.11 -19.99
CA THR A 506 1.25 -6.13 -19.63
C THR A 506 0.02 -6.07 -20.55
N ASP A 507 -0.27 -4.89 -21.11
CA ASP A 507 -1.32 -4.71 -22.10
C ASP A 507 -0.81 -5.09 -23.50
N LYS A 508 -1.41 -6.11 -24.11
CA LYS A 508 -1.08 -6.57 -25.46
C LYS A 508 -1.94 -5.94 -26.56
N ARG A 509 -2.97 -5.16 -26.19
CA ARG A 509 -3.85 -4.49 -27.15
C ARG A 509 -3.06 -3.50 -28.00
N HIS A 510 -3.40 -3.48 -29.29
CA HIS A 510 -2.80 -2.58 -30.29
C HIS A 510 -1.27 -2.53 -30.28
N ARG A 511 -0.60 -3.63 -29.89
CA ARG A 511 0.86 -3.71 -29.80
C ARG A 511 1.54 -3.13 -31.04
N GLY A 512 1.08 -3.52 -32.24
CA GLY A 512 1.64 -3.03 -33.50
C GLY A 512 1.50 -1.51 -33.67
N SER A 513 0.34 -0.92 -33.37
CA SER A 513 0.14 0.53 -33.44
C SER A 513 0.98 1.29 -32.42
N ARG A 514 1.06 0.78 -31.18
CA ARG A 514 1.88 1.36 -30.10
C ARG A 514 3.36 1.36 -30.47
N LEU A 515 3.88 0.21 -30.90
CA LEU A 515 5.27 0.07 -31.34
C LEU A 515 5.58 0.93 -32.56
N ARG A 516 4.65 1.03 -33.53
CA ARG A 516 4.82 1.88 -34.70
C ARG A 516 4.92 3.36 -34.31
N LEU A 517 4.03 3.82 -33.43
CA LEU A 517 4.02 5.21 -32.97
C LEU A 517 5.28 5.54 -32.15
N LEU A 518 5.66 4.68 -31.21
CA LEU A 518 6.91 4.82 -30.46
C LEU A 518 8.13 4.86 -31.40
N ALA A 519 8.18 3.99 -32.42
CA ALA A 519 9.32 3.92 -33.33
C ALA A 519 9.61 5.22 -34.10
N GLN A 520 8.62 6.11 -34.28
CA GLN A 520 8.81 7.41 -34.91
C GLN A 520 9.76 8.34 -34.13
N TYR A 521 9.92 8.10 -32.83
CA TYR A 521 10.71 8.94 -31.93
C TYR A 521 12.09 8.35 -31.63
N LEU A 522 12.50 7.26 -32.30
CA LEU A 522 13.82 6.66 -32.13
C LEU A 522 14.99 7.52 -32.66
N ASP A 523 14.66 8.61 -33.37
CA ASP A 523 15.59 9.60 -33.90
C ASP A 523 15.39 11.00 -33.28
N ASP A 524 14.48 11.15 -32.30
CA ASP A 524 14.24 12.43 -31.61
C ASP A 524 15.36 12.70 -30.59
N GLU A 525 16.31 13.57 -30.96
CA GLU A 525 17.46 13.96 -30.14
C GLU A 525 17.14 15.05 -29.09
N THR A 526 15.88 15.48 -28.98
CA THR A 526 15.49 16.49 -28.00
C THR A 526 15.79 15.99 -26.59
N VAL A 527 16.42 16.83 -25.77
CA VAL A 527 16.92 16.43 -24.45
C VAL A 527 16.02 16.95 -23.35
N ARG A 528 15.45 16.05 -22.54
CA ARG A 528 14.89 16.39 -21.23
C ARG A 528 16.05 16.61 -20.27
N ASP A 529 16.07 17.77 -19.64
CA ASP A 529 17.03 18.14 -18.60
C ASP A 529 16.25 18.72 -17.41
N GLU A 530 16.26 18.00 -16.29
CA GLU A 530 15.52 18.37 -15.08
C GLU A 530 15.89 19.77 -14.57
N LYS A 531 17.11 20.24 -14.83
CA LYS A 531 17.57 21.57 -14.39
C LYS A 531 17.01 22.71 -15.24
N MET A 532 16.55 22.43 -16.45
CA MET A 532 16.10 23.46 -17.40
C MET A 532 14.64 23.84 -17.19
N ASP A 533 13.85 22.98 -16.57
CA ASP A 533 12.42 23.22 -16.32
C ASP A 533 11.95 22.49 -15.07
N GLN A 534 11.52 23.25 -14.06
CA GLN A 534 11.01 22.73 -12.80
C GLN A 534 9.78 21.81 -12.97
N ARG A 535 9.09 21.84 -14.11
CA ARG A 535 7.98 20.92 -14.39
C ARG A 535 8.45 19.46 -14.53
N PHE A 536 9.74 19.22 -14.74
CA PHE A 536 10.35 17.88 -14.75
C PHE A 536 10.62 17.31 -13.36
N ASP A 537 10.49 18.09 -12.30
CA ASP A 537 10.67 17.65 -10.92
C ASP A 537 9.60 16.62 -10.52
N GLY A 538 10.03 15.45 -10.04
CA GLY A 538 9.16 14.36 -9.58
C GLY A 538 9.06 13.16 -10.53
N PRO A 539 8.26 12.14 -10.18
CA PRO A 539 8.29 10.79 -10.77
C PRO A 539 7.65 10.67 -12.18
N GLY A 540 7.99 11.57 -13.10
CA GLY A 540 7.52 11.59 -14.48
C GLY A 540 8.21 10.64 -15.45
N ALA A 541 7.92 10.78 -16.73
CA ALA A 541 8.58 10.11 -17.83
C ALA A 541 10.08 10.46 -17.86
N GLY A 542 10.92 9.43 -17.81
CA GLY A 542 12.38 9.57 -17.72
C GLY A 542 12.91 9.93 -16.32
N PHE A 543 12.10 9.88 -15.26
CA PHE A 543 12.50 10.22 -13.88
C PHE A 543 13.83 9.64 -13.39
N PRO A 544 14.19 8.36 -13.68
CA PRO A 544 15.49 7.81 -13.24
C PRO A 544 16.72 8.54 -13.80
N TYR A 545 16.54 9.36 -14.83
CA TYR A 545 17.61 10.07 -15.53
C TYR A 545 17.46 11.58 -15.29
N ARG A 546 18.49 12.23 -14.72
CA ARG A 546 18.54 13.69 -14.61
C ARG A 546 18.50 14.37 -16.00
N LYS A 547 19.10 13.70 -16.99
CA LYS A 547 19.15 14.13 -18.39
C LYS A 547 18.96 12.94 -19.32
N ILE A 548 18.03 13.03 -20.27
CA ILE A 548 17.76 11.95 -21.23
C ILE A 548 17.21 12.49 -22.56
N GLU A 549 17.70 11.96 -23.67
CA GLU A 549 17.15 12.21 -25.00
C GLU A 549 15.83 11.44 -25.20
N VAL A 550 14.86 11.99 -25.93
CA VAL A 550 13.60 11.31 -26.24
C VAL A 550 13.84 9.93 -26.87
N ARG A 551 14.77 9.84 -27.84
CA ARG A 551 15.14 8.55 -28.45
C ARG A 551 15.60 7.50 -27.45
N ASN A 552 16.31 7.89 -26.39
CA ASN A 552 16.82 6.95 -25.37
C ASN A 552 15.69 6.51 -24.44
N PHE A 553 14.83 7.45 -24.04
CA PHE A 553 13.63 7.14 -23.28
C PHE A 553 12.75 6.13 -24.04
N VAL A 554 12.37 6.43 -25.28
CA VAL A 554 11.54 5.56 -26.13
C VAL A 554 12.21 4.20 -26.37
N THR A 555 13.54 4.16 -26.47
CA THR A 555 14.28 2.91 -26.59
C THR A 555 14.10 2.01 -25.37
N VAL A 556 14.14 2.57 -24.15
CA VAL A 556 13.88 1.81 -22.91
C VAL A 556 12.46 1.25 -22.92
N GLU A 557 11.49 2.09 -23.28
CA GLU A 557 10.08 1.69 -23.30
C GLU A 557 9.80 0.57 -24.32
N ILE A 558 10.33 0.68 -25.54
CA ILE A 558 10.20 -0.38 -26.56
C ILE A 558 10.95 -1.65 -26.13
N ALA A 559 12.12 -1.51 -25.50
CA ALA A 559 12.86 -2.65 -24.98
C ALA A 559 12.05 -3.41 -23.91
N GLY A 560 11.22 -2.70 -23.11
CA GLY A 560 10.24 -3.30 -22.20
C GLY A 560 9.20 -4.17 -22.89
N PHE A 561 8.69 -3.78 -24.07
CA PHE A 561 7.76 -4.60 -24.87
C PHE A 561 8.35 -5.92 -25.38
N TYR A 562 9.68 -6.02 -25.44
CA TYR A 562 10.41 -7.19 -25.92
C TYR A 562 11.09 -7.95 -24.78
N ASP A 563 10.81 -7.60 -23.52
CA ASP A 563 11.45 -8.15 -22.32
C ASP A 563 12.98 -8.14 -22.42
N LEU A 564 13.56 -7.12 -23.08
CA LEU A 564 15.01 -7.00 -23.16
C LEU A 564 15.54 -6.66 -21.77
N LYS A 565 16.59 -7.36 -21.35
CA LYS A 565 17.27 -7.05 -20.10
C LYS A 565 18.00 -5.72 -20.23
N ILE A 566 17.47 -4.69 -19.58
CA ILE A 566 18.05 -3.35 -19.48
C ILE A 566 18.67 -3.24 -18.09
N GLU A 567 19.99 -3.08 -18.02
CA GLU A 567 20.63 -2.67 -16.77
C GLU A 567 20.18 -1.24 -16.45
N ASP A 568 19.60 -1.05 -15.26
CA ASP A 568 19.12 0.25 -14.81
C ASP A 568 20.33 1.13 -14.49
N ASP A 569 20.87 1.74 -15.53
CA ASP A 569 22.08 2.55 -15.48
C ASP A 569 21.77 3.94 -16.04
N ASN A 570 21.67 4.91 -15.13
CA ASN A 570 21.47 6.31 -15.45
C ASN A 570 22.75 7.00 -15.99
N LYS A 571 23.87 6.27 -16.10
CA LYS A 571 25.18 6.73 -16.59
C LYS A 571 25.60 6.07 -17.91
N ARG A 572 24.69 5.40 -18.62
CA ARG A 572 24.96 4.82 -19.95
C ARG A 572 25.66 5.80 -20.89
N SER A 573 26.76 5.33 -21.46
CA SER A 573 27.51 6.02 -22.50
C SER A 573 26.72 6.12 -23.81
N ALA A 574 27.16 7.01 -24.71
CA ALA A 574 26.56 7.17 -26.03
C ALA A 574 26.59 5.86 -26.85
N ASP A 575 27.66 5.08 -26.74
CA ASP A 575 27.84 3.80 -27.44
C ASP A 575 26.88 2.73 -26.91
N GLU A 576 26.65 2.68 -25.59
CA GLU A 576 25.69 1.77 -24.99
C GLU A 576 24.25 2.10 -25.40
N TRP A 577 23.92 3.40 -25.46
CA TRP A 577 22.64 3.83 -26.00
C TRP A 577 22.48 3.48 -27.48
N ALA A 578 23.51 3.69 -28.31
CA ALA A 578 23.50 3.29 -29.71
C ALA A 578 23.26 1.78 -29.86
N LYS A 579 23.98 0.96 -29.08
CA LYS A 579 23.82 -0.49 -29.08
C LYS A 579 22.42 -0.94 -28.65
N LEU A 580 21.79 -0.29 -27.68
CA LEU A 580 20.42 -0.63 -27.29
C LEU A 580 19.42 -0.20 -28.38
N ARG A 581 19.60 0.99 -28.98
CA ARG A 581 18.78 1.45 -30.12
C ARG A 581 18.84 0.47 -31.28
N ASP A 582 20.02 -0.03 -31.64
CA ASP A 582 20.20 -1.01 -32.71
C ASP A 582 19.47 -2.32 -32.41
N GLN A 583 19.53 -2.80 -31.16
CA GLN A 583 18.78 -3.98 -30.74
C GLN A 583 17.27 -3.78 -30.88
N VAL A 584 16.76 -2.64 -30.41
CA VAL A 584 15.34 -2.28 -30.54
C VAL A 584 14.92 -2.19 -32.01
N ARG A 585 15.70 -1.50 -32.86
CA ARG A 585 15.44 -1.39 -34.31
C ARG A 585 15.42 -2.77 -34.99
N LYS A 586 16.34 -3.67 -34.62
CA LYS A 586 16.35 -5.05 -35.12
C LYS A 586 15.07 -5.80 -34.74
N ARG A 587 14.59 -5.66 -33.50
CA ARG A 587 13.32 -6.26 -33.05
C ARG A 587 12.12 -5.69 -33.78
N LEU A 588 12.05 -4.36 -33.97
CA LEU A 588 10.98 -3.73 -34.74
C LEU A 588 10.98 -4.18 -36.20
N LYS A 589 12.15 -4.32 -36.83
CA LYS A 589 12.27 -4.87 -38.19
C LYS A 589 11.75 -6.30 -38.27
N GLN A 590 11.97 -7.12 -37.24
CA GLN A 590 11.41 -8.48 -37.16
C GLN A 590 9.89 -8.46 -36.98
N GLU A 591 9.36 -7.55 -36.15
CA GLU A 591 7.91 -7.42 -35.88
C GLU A 591 7.13 -6.96 -37.12
N PHE A 592 7.68 -6.06 -37.93
CA PHE A 592 6.97 -5.44 -39.07
C PHE A 592 7.42 -5.91 -40.46
N GLY A 593 8.56 -6.60 -40.58
CA GLY A 593 9.14 -7.04 -41.85
C GLY A 593 8.97 -8.53 -42.15
N GLY A 594 8.22 -9.25 -41.31
CA GLY A 594 7.89 -10.67 -41.46
C GLY A 594 6.53 -10.94 -42.05
#